data_AF-S4PHE5-F1
#
_entry.id   AF-S4PHE5-F1
#
_cell.length_a   1.000
_cell.length_b   1.000
_cell.length_c   1.000
_cell.angle_alpha   90.00
_cell.angle_beta   90.00
_cell.angle_gamma   90.00
#
_symmetry.space_group_name_H-M   'P 1'
#
loop_
_entity.id
_entity.type
_entity.pdbx_description
1 polymer ?
#
loop_
_entity_poly.entity_id
_entity_poly.type
_entity_poly.pdbx_seq_one_letter_code
_entity_poly.pdbx_strand_id
1 'polypeptide(L)'
;MQESLKLFDSICNNKWFTDTSIILFLNKKDLFEEKIRKSPLTICFPEYTGAQEYGEAAAYIQAQFEAKNKSTTKEIYCHMTCATDTDN
;
A
#
# COMPACT_ATOMS: atom_id res chain seq x y z
N MET A 1 1.02 -8.55 -4.83
CA MET A 1 0.04 -7.75 -4.07
C MET A 1 -0.64 -8.54 -2.96
N GLN A 2 -1.34 -9.62 -3.27
CA GLN A 2 -2.07 -10.40 -2.24
C GLN A 2 -1.15 -10.96 -1.14
N GLU A 3 0.05 -11.44 -1.50
CA GLU A 3 1.03 -11.92 -0.52
C GLU A 3 1.55 -10.79 0.39
N SER A 4 1.84 -9.61 -0.17
CA SER A 4 2.28 -8.44 0.59
C SER A 4 1.23 -8.00 1.61
N LEU A 5 -0.05 -8.02 1.25
CA LEU A 5 -1.16 -7.72 2.17
C LEU A 5 -1.29 -8.75 3.29
N LYS A 6 -1.13 -10.05 2.98
CA LYS A 6 -1.14 -11.12 3.99
C LYS A 6 0.02 -11.00 4.97
N LEU A 7 1.21 -10.71 4.46
CA LEU A 7 2.39 -10.48 5.28
C LEU A 7 2.21 -9.26 6.18
N PHE A 8 1.71 -8.15 5.61
CA PHE A 8 1.42 -6.95 6.38
C PHE A 8 0.37 -7.18 7.48
N ASP A 9 -0.73 -7.88 7.19
CA ASP A 9 -1.74 -8.27 8.18
C ASP A 9 -1.12 -9.06 9.35
N SER A 10 -0.16 -9.93 9.06
CA SER A 10 0.53 -10.75 10.06
C SER A 10 1.51 -9.94 10.93
N ILE A 11 2.13 -8.90 10.37
CA ILE A 11 3.06 -8.02 11.10
C ILE A 11 2.27 -6.99 11.93
N CYS A 12 1.34 -6.29 11.27
CA CYS A 12 0.57 -5.19 11.85
C CYS A 12 -0.29 -5.64 13.04
N ASN A 13 -0.78 -6.88 13.02
CA ASN A 13 -1.61 -7.43 14.09
C ASN A 13 -0.85 -8.37 15.02
N ASN A 14 0.48 -8.41 14.95
CA ASN A 14 1.29 -9.22 15.85
C ASN A 14 1.30 -8.60 17.26
N LYS A 15 1.05 -9.42 18.28
CA LYS A 15 1.07 -9.01 19.69
C LYS A 15 2.35 -8.27 20.11
N TRP A 16 3.50 -8.62 19.53
CA TRP A 16 4.78 -7.97 19.85
C TRP A 16 4.90 -6.55 19.29
N PHE A 17 4.08 -6.21 18.29
CA PHE A 17 4.07 -4.89 17.68
C PHE A 17 2.85 -4.07 18.05
N THR A 18 2.01 -4.50 19.00
CA THR A 18 0.71 -3.86 19.33
C THR A 18 0.81 -2.35 19.56
N ASP A 19 1.78 -1.91 20.35
CA ASP A 19 2.01 -0.49 20.71
C ASP A 19 3.11 0.17 19.87
N THR A 20 3.48 -0.44 18.74
CA THR A 20 4.50 0.08 17.82
C THR A 20 3.84 0.72 16.60
N SER A 21 4.16 1.98 16.31
CA SER A 21 3.77 2.65 15.08
C SER A 21 4.48 2.03 13.88
N ILE A 22 3.78 1.96 12.74
CA ILE A 22 4.33 1.35 11.53
C ILE A 22 4.50 2.42 10.46
N ILE A 23 5.68 2.46 9.84
CA ILE A 23 5.92 3.25 8.64
C ILE A 23 5.89 2.30 7.45
N LEU A 24 4.95 2.52 6.52
CA LEU A 24 4.76 1.73 5.32
C LEU A 24 5.28 2.48 4.10
N PHE A 25 6.33 1.95 3.47
CA PHE A 25 6.83 2.46 2.21
C PHE A 25 6.25 1.71 1.02
N LEU A 26 5.42 2.40 0.25
CA LEU A 26 4.96 1.94 -1.06
C LEU A 26 5.97 2.43 -2.10
N ASN A 27 7.00 1.61 -2.29
CA ASN A 27 8.13 1.91 -3.16
C ASN A 27 7.83 1.59 -4.64
N LYS A 28 8.68 2.08 -5.55
CA LYS A 28 8.59 1.94 -7.02
C LYS A 28 7.44 2.75 -7.63
N LYS A 29 7.24 3.97 -7.12
CA LYS A 29 6.25 4.94 -7.64
C LYS A 29 6.36 5.11 -9.16
N ASP A 30 7.58 5.30 -9.66
CA ASP A 30 7.92 5.45 -11.07
C ASP A 30 7.39 4.29 -11.93
N LEU A 31 7.74 3.06 -11.55
CA LEU A 31 7.31 1.87 -12.28
C LEU A 31 5.80 1.65 -12.19
N PHE A 32 5.18 2.03 -11.07
CA PHE A 32 3.73 1.91 -10.91
C PHE A 32 2.98 2.89 -11.80
N GLU A 33 3.44 4.14 -11.91
CA GLU A 33 2.84 5.16 -12.78
C GLU A 33 2.87 4.76 -14.26
N GLU A 34 3.95 4.13 -14.72
CA GLU A 34 4.01 3.60 -16.08
C GLU A 34 3.13 2.36 -16.26
N LYS A 35 3.11 1.47 -15.26
CA LYS A 35 2.42 0.19 -15.36
C LYS A 35 0.91 0.34 -15.31
N ILE A 36 0.38 1.25 -14.49
CA ILE A 36 -1.07 1.43 -14.34
C ILE A 36 -1.73 1.79 -15.67
N ARG A 37 -1.06 2.56 -16.53
CA ARG A 37 -1.54 2.92 -17.89
C ARG A 37 -1.69 1.72 -18.84
N LYS A 38 -0.94 0.65 -18.61
CA LYS A 38 -0.88 -0.54 -19.48
C LYS A 38 -1.59 -1.75 -18.88
N SER A 39 -1.68 -1.82 -17.56
CA SER A 39 -2.20 -2.96 -16.82
C SER A 39 -3.18 -2.46 -15.75
N PRO A 40 -4.47 -2.76 -15.88
CA PRO A 40 -5.47 -2.27 -14.93
C PRO A 40 -5.26 -2.88 -13.55
N LEU A 41 -5.56 -2.08 -12.52
CA LEU A 41 -5.41 -2.51 -11.12
C LEU A 41 -6.32 -3.71 -10.79
N THR A 42 -7.41 -3.88 -11.55
CA THR A 42 -8.37 -4.98 -11.42
C THR A 42 -7.75 -6.38 -11.56
N ILE A 43 -6.61 -6.50 -12.23
CA ILE A 43 -5.83 -7.76 -12.29
C ILE A 43 -5.44 -8.23 -10.88
N CYS A 44 -5.13 -7.30 -9.98
CA CYS A 44 -4.77 -7.58 -8.59
C CYS A 44 -5.96 -7.42 -7.62
N PHE A 45 -6.89 -6.54 -7.96
CA PHE A 45 -8.02 -6.13 -7.13
C PHE A 45 -9.31 -6.07 -7.96
N PRO A 46 -9.99 -7.20 -8.20
CA PRO A 46 -11.14 -7.26 -9.10
C PRO A 46 -12.27 -6.27 -8.77
N GLU A 47 -12.43 -5.93 -7.49
CA GLU A 47 -13.42 -4.98 -6.97
C GLU A 47 -13.04 -3.50 -7.15
N TYR A 48 -11.86 -3.20 -7.72
CA TYR A 48 -11.44 -1.83 -7.96
C TYR A 48 -12.27 -1.19 -9.07
N THR A 49 -12.96 -0.10 -8.73
CA THR A 49 -13.85 0.64 -9.64
C THR A 49 -13.36 2.05 -9.94
N GLY A 50 -12.22 2.45 -9.38
CA GLY A 50 -11.63 3.78 -9.60
C GLY A 50 -10.95 3.93 -10.96
N ALA A 51 -10.48 5.14 -11.25
CA ALA A 51 -9.79 5.44 -12.50
C ALA A 51 -8.46 4.69 -12.63
N GLN A 52 -8.04 4.44 -13.87
CA GLN A 52 -6.75 3.83 -14.18
C GLN A 52 -5.61 4.87 -14.15
N GLU A 53 -5.61 5.69 -13.10
CA GLU A 53 -4.64 6.76 -12.88
C GLU A 53 -3.85 6.50 -11.60
N TYR A 54 -2.58 6.93 -11.58
CA TYR A 54 -1.67 6.67 -10.47
C TYR A 54 -2.26 7.13 -9.13
N GLY A 55 -2.80 8.35 -9.05
CA GLY A 55 -3.28 8.92 -7.79
C GLY A 55 -4.37 8.07 -7.13
N GLU A 56 -5.42 7.74 -7.87
CA GLU A 56 -6.55 6.97 -7.34
C GLU A 56 -6.16 5.50 -7.07
N ALA A 57 -5.39 4.89 -7.98
CA ALA A 57 -4.92 3.52 -7.83
C ALA A 57 -3.96 3.37 -6.62
N ALA A 58 -3.08 4.35 -6.40
CA ALA A 58 -2.16 4.37 -5.27
C ALA A 58 -2.90 4.59 -3.94
N ALA A 59 -3.86 5.52 -3.91
CA ALA A 59 -4.71 5.75 -2.75
C ALA A 59 -5.51 4.49 -2.39
N TYR A 60 -6.04 3.78 -3.39
CA TYR A 60 -6.73 2.51 -3.17
C TYR A 60 -5.79 1.46 -2.57
N ILE A 61 -4.58 1.28 -3.13
CA ILE A 61 -3.61 0.32 -2.57
C ILE A 61 -3.27 0.68 -1.11
N GLN A 62 -3.04 1.96 -0.80
CA GLN A 62 -2.80 2.42 0.55
C GLN A 62 -3.96 2.04 1.49
N ALA A 63 -5.20 2.34 1.09
CA ALA A 63 -6.40 2.00 1.86
C ALA A 63 -6.50 0.47 2.11
N GLN A 64 -6.11 -0.36 1.14
CA GLN A 64 -6.10 -1.82 1.31
C GLN A 64 -5.10 -2.29 2.37
N PHE A 65 -3.97 -1.61 2.55
CA PHE A 65 -3.03 -1.89 3.64
C PHE A 65 -3.54 -1.37 4.98
N GLU A 66 -4.03 -0.13 5.03
CA GLU A 66 -4.58 0.47 6.25
C GLU A 66 -5.76 -0.33 6.79
N ALA A 67 -6.62 -0.86 5.92
CA ALA A 67 -7.74 -1.72 6.30
C ALA A 67 -7.33 -3.06 6.94
N LYS A 68 -6.04 -3.45 6.89
CA LYS A 68 -5.52 -4.62 7.63
C LYS A 68 -5.20 -4.32 9.09
N ASN A 69 -5.16 -3.04 9.48
CA ASN A 69 -4.97 -2.67 10.87
C ASN A 69 -6.23 -2.96 11.68
N LYS A 70 -6.13 -3.87 12.64
CA LYS A 70 -7.25 -4.20 13.55
C LYS A 70 -7.20 -3.41 14.85
N SER A 71 -6.11 -2.66 15.09
CA SER A 71 -5.97 -1.80 16.25
C SER A 71 -6.55 -0.41 15.96
N THR A 72 -7.35 0.10 16.89
CA THR A 72 -7.93 1.45 16.82
C THR A 72 -6.95 2.54 17.25
N THR A 73 -5.84 2.17 17.88
CA THR A 73 -4.84 3.11 18.42
C THR A 73 -3.53 3.10 17.64
N LYS A 74 -3.28 2.04 16.85
CA LYS A 74 -2.07 1.93 16.04
C LYS A 74 -2.15 2.86 14.83
N GLU A 75 -1.15 3.69 14.68
CA GLU A 75 -0.98 4.53 13.49
C GLU A 75 -0.10 3.83 12.44
N ILE A 76 -0.55 3.88 11.18
CA ILE A 76 0.23 3.46 10.02
C ILE A 76 0.50 4.70 9.18
N TYR A 77 1.77 5.07 9.07
CA TYR A 77 2.22 6.20 8.27
C TYR A 77 2.63 5.67 6.89
N CYS A 78 1.85 5.98 5.86
CA CYS A 78 2.15 5.53 4.50
C CYS A 78 2.90 6.61 3.70
N HIS A 79 4.02 6.23 3.09
CA HIS A 79 4.75 7.09 2.16
C HIS A 79 4.93 6.39 0.81
N MET A 80 4.60 7.10 -0.26
CA MET A 80 4.91 6.69 -1.63
C MET A 80 6.34 7.11 -1.94
N THR A 81 7.21 6.14 -2.21
CA THR A 81 8.65 6.39 -2.37
C THR A 81 9.16 5.91 -3.73
N CYS A 82 10.27 6.50 -4.16
CA CYS A 82 11.05 6.03 -5.29
C CYS A 82 12.49 5.86 -4.79
N ALA A 83 12.91 4.63 -4.49
CA ALA A 83 14.21 4.38 -3.87
C ALA A 83 15.42 4.72 -4.77
N THR A 84 15.21 4.98 -6.06
CA THR A 84 16.24 5.44 -7.00
C THR A 84 16.27 6.97 -7.15
N ASP A 85 15.33 7.66 -6.53
CA ASP A 85 15.27 9.11 -6.51
C ASP A 85 15.91 9.61 -5.21
N THR A 86 17.14 10.12 -5.31
CA THR A 86 17.91 10.64 -4.17
C THR A 86 17.39 11.97 -3.62
N ASP A 87 16.45 12.63 -4.32
CA ASP A 87 15.89 13.93 -3.93
C ASP A 87 14.50 13.82 -3.24
N ASN A 88 14.04 12.59 -2.95
CA ASN A 88 12.73 12.30 -2.36
C ASN A 88 12.79 12.17 -0.83
#